data_AF-V5RVN1-F1
#
_entry.id   AF-V5RVN1-F1
#
_cell.length_a   1.000
_cell.length_b   1.000
_cell.length_c   1.000
_cell.angle_alpha   90.00
_cell.angle_beta   90.00
_cell.angle_gamma   90.00
#
_symmetry.space_group_name_H-M   'P 1'
#
loop_
_entity.id
_entity.type
_entity.pdbx_description
1 polymer ?
#
loop_
_entity_poly.entity_id
_entity_poly.type
_entity_poly.pdbx_seq_one_letter_code
_entity_poly.pdbx_strand_id
1 'polypeptide(L)'
;MKILVLGVPFAGKTYMSNYMMNRGYNAFDGDYIVGLSKFITRDGKDVTHAVQTGAYRSRRIANRMWQLDFLKGYLDDQPNPIIIFGWAANITDAFSLFDKVFYLGLAQEELAHRFEHNEREHNYGRTASEQLRIKTAHKKWLHTAHHRNIPIINAVAPPAHIENILKEYCKLGNY
;
A
#
# COMPACT_ATOMS: atom_id res chain seq x y z
N MET A 1 15.05 11.47 1.08
CA MET A 1 14.87 10.02 1.20
C MET A 1 13.39 9.69 1.08
N LYS A 2 13.04 8.87 0.10
CA LYS A 2 11.69 8.45 -0.25
C LYS A 2 11.53 6.97 0.06
N ILE A 3 10.54 6.62 0.87
CA ILE A 3 10.33 5.26 1.38
C ILE A 3 8.97 4.77 0.91
N LEU A 4 8.91 3.57 0.34
CA LEU A 4 7.67 2.88 0.03
C LEU A 4 7.49 1.72 1.01
N VAL A 5 6.37 1.71 1.73
CA VAL A 5 5.91 0.55 2.50
C VAL A 5 4.67 -0.02 1.80
N LEU A 6 4.88 -1.07 1.01
CA LEU A 6 3.79 -1.72 0.30
C LEU A 6 3.25 -2.91 1.09
N GLY A 7 2.02 -3.30 0.79
CA GLY A 7 1.37 -4.45 1.40
C GLY A 7 -0.01 -4.65 0.80
N VAL A 8 -0.49 -5.89 0.82
CA VAL A 8 -1.84 -6.17 0.33
C VAL A 8 -2.90 -5.40 1.13
N PRO A 9 -4.12 -5.24 0.61
CA PRO A 9 -5.27 -4.88 1.46
C PRO A 9 -5.28 -5.78 2.70
N PHE A 10 -5.74 -5.27 3.85
CA PHE A 10 -5.66 -5.96 5.15
C PHE A 10 -4.29 -5.99 5.82
N ALA A 11 -3.22 -5.48 5.20
CA ALA A 11 -1.90 -5.42 5.84
C ALA A 11 -1.76 -4.37 6.96
N GLY A 12 -2.65 -3.37 7.07
CA GLY A 12 -2.57 -2.31 8.10
C GLY A 12 -1.84 -1.05 7.66
N LYS A 13 -1.71 -0.83 6.34
CA LYS A 13 -1.08 0.35 5.73
C LYS A 13 -1.66 1.68 6.23
N THR A 14 -2.97 1.85 6.12
CA THR A 14 -3.71 3.04 6.59
C THR A 14 -3.53 3.29 8.08
N TYR A 15 -3.57 2.22 8.87
CA TYR A 15 -3.34 2.31 10.31
C TYR A 15 -1.92 2.79 10.62
N MET A 16 -0.91 2.24 9.92
CA MET A 16 0.48 2.63 10.12
C MET A 16 0.77 4.05 9.61
N SER A 17 0.20 4.47 8.48
CA SER A 17 0.36 5.86 8.01
C SER A 17 -0.21 6.85 9.02
N ASN A 18 -1.41 6.58 9.56
CA ASN A 18 -2.02 7.43 10.59
C ASN A 18 -1.19 7.45 11.88
N TYR A 19 -0.71 6.28 12.32
CA TYR A 19 0.18 6.17 13.47
C TYR A 19 1.44 7.03 13.31
N MET A 20 2.09 6.97 12.14
CA MET A 20 3.30 7.76 11.85
C MET A 20 2.99 9.25 11.75
N MET A 21 1.91 9.66 11.06
CA MET A 21 1.50 11.07 10.98
C MET A 21 1.25 11.67 12.35
N ASN A 22 0.56 10.96 13.24
CA ASN A 22 0.26 11.40 14.60
C ASN A 22 1.53 11.59 15.47
N ARG A 23 2.68 11.10 15.00
CA ARG A 23 3.99 11.23 15.65
C ARG A 23 4.92 12.21 14.91
N GLY A 24 4.38 12.98 13.96
CA GLY A 24 5.11 14.04 13.26
C GLY A 24 5.89 13.58 12.03
N TYR A 25 5.78 12.31 11.60
CA TYR A 25 6.43 11.87 10.37
C TYR A 25 5.67 12.33 9.13
N ASN A 26 6.41 12.66 8.07
CA ASN A 26 5.86 12.90 6.74
C ASN A 26 5.46 11.58 6.06
N ALA A 27 4.36 10.98 6.52
CA ALA A 27 3.90 9.65 6.11
C ALA A 27 2.48 9.71 5.54
N PHE A 28 2.22 9.06 4.41
CA PHE A 28 0.91 9.13 3.76
C PHE A 28 0.42 7.76 3.31
N ASP A 29 -0.89 7.56 3.35
CA ASP A 29 -1.52 6.47 2.62
C ASP A 29 -1.71 6.90 1.16
N GLY A 30 -1.14 6.14 0.22
CA GLY A 30 -1.33 6.34 -1.21
C GLY A 30 -2.78 6.16 -1.67
N ASP A 31 -3.66 5.62 -0.81
CA ASP A 31 -5.11 5.60 -1.03
C ASP A 31 -5.75 6.99 -0.90
N TYR A 32 -5.17 7.89 -0.11
CA TYR A 32 -5.71 9.24 0.15
C TYR A 32 -5.01 10.36 -0.63
N ILE A 33 -3.96 10.06 -1.40
CA ILE A 33 -3.32 11.06 -2.27
C ILE A 33 -4.19 11.29 -3.51
N VAL A 34 -4.89 12.43 -3.53
CA VAL A 34 -5.76 12.84 -4.65
C VAL A 34 -4.94 12.92 -5.94
N GLY A 35 -5.44 12.31 -7.01
CA GLY A 35 -4.77 12.29 -8.32
C GLY A 35 -3.71 11.20 -8.50
N LEU A 36 -3.27 10.54 -7.43
CA LEU A 36 -2.23 9.50 -7.53
C LEU A 36 -2.70 8.29 -8.32
N SER A 37 -3.96 7.89 -8.18
CA SER A 37 -4.45 6.63 -8.73
C SER A 37 -5.55 6.80 -9.77
N LYS A 38 -5.46 5.95 -10.79
CA LYS A 38 -6.54 5.71 -11.75
C LYS A 38 -6.99 4.27 -11.73
N PHE A 39 -8.24 4.03 -12.11
CA PHE A 39 -8.77 2.70 -12.39
C PHE A 39 -8.74 2.45 -13.89
N ILE A 40 -7.87 1.55 -14.32
CA ILE A 40 -7.62 1.23 -15.73
C ILE A 40 -8.11 -0.19 -16.02
N THR A 41 -8.96 -0.36 -17.03
CA THR A 41 -9.44 -1.67 -17.47
C THR A 41 -8.35 -2.46 -18.19
N ARG A 42 -8.60 -3.75 -18.47
CA ARG A 42 -7.64 -4.61 -19.18
C ARG A 42 -7.30 -4.12 -20.59
N ASP A 43 -8.25 -3.47 -21.27
CA ASP A 43 -8.11 -2.84 -22.58
C ASP A 43 -7.54 -1.40 -22.51
N GLY A 44 -7.11 -0.94 -21.32
CA GLY A 44 -6.44 0.34 -21.14
C GLY A 44 -7.36 1.54 -20.95
N LYS A 45 -8.68 1.34 -20.83
CA LYS A 45 -9.65 2.42 -20.63
C LYS A 45 -9.62 2.95 -19.19
N ASP A 46 -9.53 4.26 -19.05
CA ASP A 46 -9.71 4.95 -17.77
C ASP A 46 -11.18 4.95 -17.37
N VAL A 47 -11.49 4.30 -16.26
CA VAL A 47 -12.84 4.22 -15.68
C VAL A 47 -12.89 4.82 -14.27
N THR A 48 -11.91 5.66 -13.92
CA THR A 48 -11.77 6.27 -12.58
C THR A 48 -13.05 6.98 -12.14
N HIS A 49 -13.60 7.85 -12.99
CA HIS A 49 -14.85 8.57 -12.70
C HIS A 49 -16.03 7.62 -12.47
N ALA A 50 -16.17 6.56 -13.27
CA ALA A 50 -17.26 5.59 -13.12
C ALA A 50 -17.12 4.77 -11.81
N VAL A 51 -15.89 4.45 -11.39
CA VAL A 51 -15.64 3.78 -10.10
C VAL A 51 -15.95 4.71 -8.93
N GLN A 52 -15.55 5.98 -9.02
CA GLN A 52 -15.78 6.98 -7.96
C GLN A 52 -17.27 7.34 -7.80
N THR A 53 -18.02 7.41 -8.90
CA THR A 53 -19.47 7.70 -8.87
C THR A 53 -20.34 6.47 -8.59
N GLY A 54 -19.73 5.29 -8.38
CA GLY A 54 -20.48 4.04 -8.14
C GLY A 54 -21.18 3.47 -9.39
N ALA A 55 -21.02 4.10 -10.55
CA ALA A 55 -21.54 3.61 -11.83
C ALA A 55 -20.84 2.32 -12.29
N TYR A 56 -19.66 2.02 -11.76
CA TYR A 56 -18.90 0.81 -12.06
C TYR A 56 -19.10 -0.27 -11.00
N ARG A 57 -20.14 -1.09 -11.16
CA ARG A 57 -20.54 -2.13 -10.19
C ARG A 57 -19.54 -3.29 -10.04
N SER A 58 -18.56 -3.43 -10.94
CA SER A 58 -17.62 -4.55 -10.93
C SER A 58 -16.17 -4.07 -10.94
N ARG A 59 -15.55 -4.00 -9.75
CA ARG A 59 -14.08 -3.88 -9.61
C ARG A 59 -13.31 -5.07 -10.21
N ARG A 60 -13.99 -6.07 -10.81
CA ARG A 60 -13.32 -7.22 -11.45
C ARG A 60 -12.62 -6.86 -12.76
N ILE A 61 -12.88 -5.69 -13.33
CA ILE A 61 -12.46 -5.36 -14.70
C ILE A 61 -11.37 -4.28 -14.75
N ALA A 62 -11.20 -3.50 -13.68
CA ALA A 62 -10.22 -2.41 -13.62
C ALA A 62 -9.21 -2.58 -12.49
N ASN A 63 -7.94 -2.35 -12.82
CA ASN A 63 -6.82 -2.33 -11.91
C ASN A 63 -6.60 -0.91 -11.40
N ARG A 64 -6.37 -0.75 -10.10
CA ARG A 64 -5.90 0.51 -9.54
C ARG A 64 -4.42 0.69 -9.87
N MET A 65 -4.08 1.69 -10.66
CA MET A 65 -2.73 1.99 -11.12
C MET A 65 -2.29 3.37 -10.62
N TRP A 66 -1.04 3.49 -10.20
CA TRP A 66 -0.43 4.77 -9.88
C TRP A 66 -0.02 5.52 -11.15
N GLN A 67 -0.29 6.82 -11.17
CA GLN A 67 0.20 7.76 -12.17
C GLN A 67 1.65 8.11 -11.83
N LEU A 68 2.62 7.47 -12.49
CA LEU A 68 4.03 7.54 -12.09
C LEU A 68 4.62 8.95 -12.20
N ASP A 69 4.27 9.72 -13.23
CA ASP A 69 4.75 11.11 -13.38
C ASP A 69 4.21 12.01 -12.28
N PHE A 70 2.93 11.84 -11.93
CA PHE A 70 2.31 12.53 -10.80
C PHE A 70 2.99 12.14 -9.48
N LEU A 71 3.21 10.83 -9.26
CA LEU A 71 3.88 10.35 -8.05
C LEU A 71 5.29 10.92 -7.94
N LYS A 72 6.03 10.99 -9.04
CA LYS A 72 7.37 11.58 -9.06
C LYS A 72 7.34 13.04 -8.63
N GLY A 73 6.49 13.86 -9.25
CA GLY A 73 6.32 15.27 -8.89
C GLY A 73 5.89 15.43 -7.42
N TYR A 74 4.89 14.66 -6.99
CA TYR A 74 4.43 14.66 -5.60
C TYR A 74 5.57 14.32 -4.62
N LEU A 75 6.41 13.33 -4.92
CA LEU A 75 7.54 12.97 -4.05
C LEU A 75 8.66 14.00 -4.06
N ASP A 76 8.86 14.73 -5.17
CA ASP A 76 9.86 15.80 -5.29
C ASP A 76 9.46 17.06 -4.50
N ASP A 77 8.15 17.33 -4.37
CA ASP A 77 7.61 18.49 -3.65
C ASP A 77 7.55 18.30 -2.13
N GLN A 78 7.87 17.11 -1.62
CA GLN A 78 7.66 16.76 -0.22
C GLN A 78 8.93 16.89 0.62
N PRO A 79 8.82 17.33 1.88
CA PRO A 79 9.94 17.29 2.82
C PRO A 79 10.48 15.87 2.99
N ASN A 80 11.80 15.76 3.03
CA ASN A 80 12.49 14.51 3.27
C ASN A 80 12.75 14.32 4.77
N PRO A 81 12.58 13.09 5.31
CA PRO A 81 12.13 11.87 4.64
C PRO A 81 10.61 11.81 4.42
N ILE A 82 10.17 11.22 3.31
CA ILE A 82 8.75 10.91 3.03
C ILE A 82 8.51 9.40 3.00
N ILE A 83 7.40 8.95 3.60
CA ILE A 83 6.97 7.55 3.64
C ILE A 83 5.61 7.40 2.96
N ILE A 84 5.54 6.61 1.89
CA ILE A 84 4.28 6.25 1.25
C ILE A 84 3.91 4.82 1.63
N PHE A 85 2.75 4.66 2.25
CA PHE A 85 2.12 3.37 2.44
C PHE A 85 1.18 3.10 1.26
N GLY A 86 1.38 2.02 0.50
CA GLY A 86 0.68 1.92 -0.78
C GLY A 86 0.46 0.53 -1.37
N TRP A 87 -0.47 0.46 -2.32
CA TRP A 87 -0.65 -0.68 -3.20
C TRP A 87 -1.26 -0.27 -4.55
N ALA A 88 -0.64 -0.73 -5.63
CA ALA A 88 -1.12 -0.55 -6.99
C ALA A 88 -0.76 -1.76 -7.86
N ALA A 89 -1.46 -1.95 -8.96
CA ALA A 89 -1.17 -3.02 -9.90
C ALA A 89 0.20 -2.87 -10.58
N ASN A 90 0.64 -1.63 -10.79
CA ASN A 90 1.96 -1.27 -11.36
C ASN A 90 2.97 -0.83 -10.29
N ILE A 91 2.82 -1.30 -9.04
CA ILE A 91 3.67 -0.85 -7.92
C ILE A 91 5.16 -1.10 -8.15
N THR A 92 5.53 -2.15 -8.89
CA THR A 92 6.93 -2.45 -9.24
C THR A 92 7.56 -1.39 -10.12
N ASP A 93 6.77 -0.74 -10.97
CA ASP A 93 7.23 0.29 -11.90
C ASP A 93 7.54 1.59 -11.15
N ALA A 94 6.98 1.76 -9.95
CA ALA A 94 7.25 2.88 -9.07
C ALA A 94 8.53 2.70 -8.23
N PHE A 95 9.15 1.50 -8.19
CA PHE A 95 10.27 1.24 -7.28
C PHE A 95 11.47 2.16 -7.47
N SER A 96 11.75 2.57 -8.72
CA SER A 96 12.85 3.50 -9.02
C SER A 96 12.63 4.92 -8.47
N LEU A 97 11.40 5.25 -8.05
CA LEU A 97 11.07 6.53 -7.43
C LEU A 97 11.35 6.56 -5.91
N PHE A 98 11.69 5.41 -5.32
CA PHE A 98 11.93 5.26 -3.89
C PHE A 98 13.36 4.78 -3.60
N ASP A 99 13.96 5.34 -2.56
CA ASP A 99 15.28 4.94 -2.07
C ASP A 99 15.23 3.62 -1.30
N LYS A 100 14.10 3.37 -0.63
CA LYS A 100 13.84 2.17 0.17
C LYS A 100 12.44 1.64 -0.08
N VAL A 101 12.32 0.33 -0.16
CA VAL A 101 11.06 -0.38 -0.36
C VAL A 101 10.95 -1.47 0.70
N PHE A 102 9.82 -1.55 1.39
CA PHE A 102 9.51 -2.55 2.41
C PHE A 102 8.20 -3.25 2.08
N TYR A 103 8.11 -4.54 2.40
CA TYR A 103 6.87 -5.29 2.30
C TYR A 103 6.28 -5.53 3.69
N LEU A 104 5.06 -5.03 3.93
CA LEU A 104 4.31 -5.25 5.14
C LEU A 104 3.62 -6.62 5.07
N GLY A 105 4.28 -7.63 5.64
CA GLY A 105 3.95 -9.04 5.55
C GLY A 105 3.13 -9.56 6.72
N LEU A 106 2.36 -10.62 6.47
CA LEU A 106 1.43 -11.28 7.41
C LEU A 106 1.59 -12.80 7.28
N ALA A 107 1.32 -13.54 8.34
CA ALA A 107 0.96 -14.96 8.19
C ALA A 107 -0.39 -15.09 7.45
N GLN A 108 -0.64 -16.22 6.78
CA GLN A 108 -1.90 -16.41 6.04
C GLN A 108 -3.11 -16.51 6.97
N GLU A 109 -2.88 -17.05 8.17
CA GLU A 109 -3.85 -17.21 9.25
C GLU A 109 -4.25 -15.84 9.80
N GLU A 110 -3.28 -14.95 10.00
CA GLU A 110 -3.52 -13.56 10.42
C GLU A 110 -4.30 -12.77 9.38
N LEU A 111 -3.98 -12.95 8.10
CA LEU A 111 -4.74 -12.35 7.01
C LEU A 111 -6.18 -12.88 6.98
N ALA A 112 -6.39 -14.17 7.26
CA ALA A 112 -7.72 -14.77 7.35
C ALA A 112 -8.52 -14.19 8.52
N HIS A 113 -7.93 -14.12 9.71
CA HIS A 113 -8.56 -13.51 10.89
C HIS A 113 -8.95 -12.04 10.64
N ARG A 114 -8.11 -11.28 9.95
CA ARG A 114 -8.42 -9.89 9.56
C ARG A 114 -9.58 -9.76 8.56
N PHE A 115 -9.93 -10.81 7.80
CA PHE A 115 -11.11 -10.79 6.93
C PHE A 115 -12.42 -10.91 7.72
N GLU A 116 -12.38 -11.57 8.88
CA GLU A 116 -13.55 -11.77 9.75
C GLU A 116 -13.94 -10.46 10.47
N HIS A 117 -12.97 -9.57 10.66
CA HIS A 117 -13.17 -8.27 11.31
C HIS A 117 -13.66 -7.23 10.29
N ASN A 118 -14.97 -6.99 10.32
CA ASN A 118 -15.71 -6.21 9.32
C ASN A 118 -15.66 -4.68 9.55
N GLU A 119 -14.75 -4.19 10.40
CA GLU A 119 -14.67 -2.77 10.85
C GLU A 119 -14.08 -1.80 9.81
N ARG A 120 -14.06 -2.19 8.54
CA ARG A 120 -13.43 -1.39 7.49
C ARG A 120 -14.46 -0.56 6.75
N GLU A 121 -14.13 0.70 6.55
CA GLU A 121 -14.89 1.60 5.68
C GLU A 121 -14.89 1.11 4.22
N HIS A 122 -13.82 0.45 3.77
CA HIS A 122 -13.70 -0.06 2.43
C HIS A 122 -14.39 -1.43 2.23
N ASN A 123 -15.26 -1.51 1.22
CA ASN A 123 -16.01 -2.72 0.87
C ASN A 123 -15.18 -3.85 0.21
N TYR A 124 -13.92 -3.60 -0.17
CA TYR A 124 -13.10 -4.60 -0.86
C TYR A 124 -12.55 -5.66 0.10
N GLY A 125 -12.71 -6.94 -0.24
CA GLY A 125 -12.26 -8.06 0.60
C GLY A 125 -13.35 -8.64 1.49
N ARG A 126 -14.61 -8.23 1.31
CA ARG A 126 -15.77 -8.79 2.02
C ARG A 126 -16.30 -10.07 1.35
N THR A 127 -16.02 -10.29 0.07
CA THR A 127 -16.44 -11.52 -0.62
C THR A 127 -15.33 -12.57 -0.64
N ALA A 128 -15.69 -13.86 -0.58
CA ALA A 128 -14.73 -14.96 -0.68
C ALA A 128 -13.83 -14.87 -1.93
N SER A 129 -14.37 -14.38 -3.05
CA SER A 129 -13.60 -14.21 -4.28
C SER A 129 -12.56 -13.09 -4.21
N GLU A 130 -12.84 -12.01 -3.47
CA GLU A 130 -11.87 -10.93 -3.22
C GLU A 130 -10.83 -11.35 -2.19
N GLN A 131 -11.25 -12.03 -1.12
CA GLN A 131 -10.34 -12.59 -0.12
C GLN A 131 -9.35 -13.56 -0.76
N LEU A 132 -9.81 -14.45 -1.65
CA LEU A 132 -8.92 -15.34 -2.39
C LEU A 132 -7.91 -14.57 -3.26
N ARG A 133 -8.34 -13.49 -3.92
CA ARG A 133 -7.43 -12.62 -4.68
C ARG A 133 -6.40 -11.95 -3.78
N ILE A 134 -6.81 -11.45 -2.62
CA ILE A 134 -5.91 -10.83 -1.64
C ILE A 134 -4.91 -11.85 -1.10
N LYS A 135 -5.35 -13.05 -0.70
CA LYS A 135 -4.47 -14.15 -0.25
C LYS A 135 -3.47 -14.56 -1.34
N THR A 136 -3.94 -14.68 -2.58
CA THR A 136 -3.09 -15.04 -3.72
C THR A 136 -2.06 -13.94 -4.01
N ALA A 137 -2.48 -12.68 -4.01
CA ALA A 137 -1.59 -11.55 -4.17
C ALA A 137 -0.54 -11.50 -3.05
N HIS A 138 -0.96 -11.76 -1.80
CA HIS A 138 -0.09 -11.78 -0.64
C HIS A 138 0.99 -12.85 -0.75
N LYS A 139 0.61 -14.09 -1.10
CA LYS A 139 1.56 -15.19 -1.33
C LYS A 139 2.57 -14.86 -2.44
N LYS A 140 2.08 -14.32 -3.57
CA LYS A 140 2.93 -13.90 -4.68
C LYS A 140 3.90 -12.80 -4.26
N TRP A 141 3.46 -11.87 -3.44
CA TRP A 141 4.29 -10.74 -3.02
C TRP A 141 5.29 -11.08 -1.92
N LEU A 142 4.98 -12.00 -1.00
CA LEU A 142 5.99 -12.58 -0.11
C LEU A 142 7.14 -13.20 -0.92
N HIS A 143 6.81 -14.03 -1.91
CA HIS A 143 7.80 -14.62 -2.81
C HIS A 143 8.59 -13.56 -3.59
N THR A 144 7.90 -12.54 -4.14
CA THR A 144 8.53 -11.43 -4.86
C THR A 144 9.48 -10.63 -3.95
N ALA A 145 9.08 -10.36 -2.71
CA ALA A 145 9.88 -9.63 -1.74
C ALA A 145 11.17 -10.38 -1.42
N HIS A 146 11.08 -11.70 -1.16
CA HIS A 146 12.27 -12.54 -0.98
C HIS A 146 13.19 -12.52 -2.21
N HIS A 147 12.65 -12.72 -3.41
CA HIS A 147 13.48 -12.74 -4.64
C HIS A 147 14.14 -11.40 -4.97
N ARG A 148 13.54 -10.29 -4.55
CA ARG A 148 14.05 -8.94 -4.81
C ARG A 148 14.82 -8.36 -3.63
N ASN A 149 15.09 -9.14 -2.58
CA ASN A 149 15.71 -8.68 -1.34
C ASN A 149 15.00 -7.45 -0.72
N ILE A 150 13.67 -7.39 -0.84
CA ILE A 150 12.84 -6.37 -0.20
C ILE A 150 12.63 -6.81 1.25
N PRO A 151 13.03 -6.01 2.26
CA PRO A 151 12.81 -6.37 3.65
C PRO A 151 11.32 -6.54 3.95
N ILE A 152 10.98 -7.64 4.62
CA ILE A 152 9.61 -7.95 5.04
C ILE A 152 9.45 -7.53 6.50
N ILE A 153 8.52 -6.61 6.76
CA ILE A 153 8.16 -6.18 8.10
C ILE A 153 6.91 -6.94 8.54
N ASN A 154 6.95 -7.53 9.74
CA ASN A 154 5.80 -8.19 10.31
C ASN A 154 4.70 -7.18 10.68
N ALA A 155 3.56 -7.23 10.00
CA ALA A 155 2.46 -6.28 10.22
C ALA A 155 1.59 -6.56 11.44
N VAL A 156 1.82 -7.66 12.16
CA VAL A 156 1.20 -7.88 13.48
C VAL A 156 2.08 -7.38 14.62
N ALA A 157 3.31 -6.94 14.34
CA ALA A 157 4.14 -6.31 15.36
C ALA A 157 3.49 -5.01 15.87
N PRO A 158 3.75 -4.62 17.12
CA PRO A 158 3.31 -3.33 17.64
C PRO A 158 3.76 -2.18 16.73
N PRO A 159 2.96 -1.12 16.52
CA PRO A 159 3.32 -0.01 15.64
C PRO A 159 4.66 0.64 15.97
N ALA A 160 4.96 0.78 17.27
CA ALA A 160 6.26 1.29 17.72
C ALA A 160 7.43 0.41 17.26
N HIS A 161 7.24 -0.91 17.16
CA HIS A 161 8.25 -1.81 16.63
C HIS A 161 8.43 -1.62 15.12
N ILE A 162 7.34 -1.46 14.36
CA ILE A 162 7.39 -1.15 12.93
C ILE A 162 8.09 0.21 12.68
N GLU A 163 7.76 1.23 13.48
CA GLU A 163 8.44 2.53 13.48
C GLU A 163 9.94 2.37 13.71
N ASN A 164 10.36 1.59 14.72
CA ASN A 164 11.77 1.37 15.02
C ASN A 164 12.51 0.69 13.86
N ILE A 165 11.91 -0.32 13.21
CA ILE A 165 12.50 -0.94 12.00
C ILE A 165 12.69 0.11 10.90
N LEU A 166 11.68 0.94 10.64
CA LEU A 166 11.79 1.99 9.62
C LEU A 166 12.88 3.02 9.99
N LYS A 167 13.00 3.39 11.28
CA LYS A 167 14.07 4.25 11.78
C LYS A 167 15.45 3.66 11.55
N GLU A 168 15.67 2.40 11.91
CA GLU A 168 16.97 1.75 11.79
C GLU A 168 17.42 1.64 10.33
N TYR A 169 16.52 1.20 9.45
CA TYR A 169 16.85 1.01 8.04
C TYR A 169 17.01 2.31 7.26
N CYS A 170 16.33 3.37 7.71
CA CYS A 170 16.25 4.63 6.96
C CYS A 170 16.95 5.79 7.67
N LYS A 171 17.45 5.61 8.90
CA LYS A 171 18.03 6.68 9.74
C LYS A 171 17.05 7.86 9.91
N LEU A 172 15.77 7.54 10.13
CA LEU A 172 14.78 8.57 10.45
C LEU A 172 15.16 9.23 11.77
N GLY A 173 15.15 10.57 11.82
CA GLY A 173 15.47 11.31 13.04
C GLY A 173 14.48 11.04 14.17
N ASN A 174 14.88 11.34 15.40
CA ASN A 174 13.94 11.47 16.51
C ASN A 174 13.25 12.83 16.38
N TYR A 175 11.93 12.83 16.23
CA TYR A 175 11.09 14.02 16.27
C TYR A 175 10.55 14.23 17.69
#